data_AF-A0A9W4NUK5-F1
#
_entry.id   AF-A0A9W4NUK5-F1
#
_cell.length_a   1.000
_cell.length_b   1.000
_cell.length_c   1.000
_cell.angle_alpha   90.00
_cell.angle_beta   90.00
_cell.angle_gamma   90.00
#
_symmetry.space_group_name_H-M   'P 1'
#
loop_
_entity.id
_entity.type
_entity.pdbx_description
1 polymer ?
#
loop_
_entity_poly.entity_id
_entity_poly.type
_entity_poly.pdbx_seq_one_letter_code
_entity_poly.pdbx_strand_id
1 'polypeptide(L)'
;MSADSRVRDAAVPVLFHPYLHKRDIFVSHDDPSVITGIIDWQSCSIEPAFWYADEVPDFATGVASSVSAEGADDSELCMKTYEVCTQFLTPKLALPKSMDEGMFRPFQYCYRTWKDGAVAFQHELIETSQDWEALGLPGSCPFILPTPEDMSLHRKEYKCFEAAQNLKRDLSSSLDTASDGWVPLCDWEAAKSGNKAMFNGMLEAVLTNNDPDEDEPIKDERDLRDI
;
A
#
# COMPACT_ATOMS: atom_id res chain seq x y z
N MET A 1 12.47 14.41 -16.19
CA MET A 1 11.04 14.78 -16.10
C MET A 1 10.29 14.14 -17.25
N SER A 2 9.08 13.64 -17.03
CA SER A 2 8.25 12.99 -18.06
C SER A 2 8.03 13.92 -19.27
N ALA A 3 7.93 13.36 -20.47
CA ALA A 3 7.53 14.09 -21.67
C ALA A 3 6.02 14.36 -21.73
N ASP A 4 5.23 13.57 -21.00
CA ASP A 4 3.78 13.71 -20.90
C ASP A 4 3.41 14.89 -19.98
N SER A 5 2.61 15.83 -20.48
CA SER A 5 2.20 17.00 -19.71
C SER A 5 1.30 16.65 -18.54
N ARG A 6 0.45 15.63 -18.66
CA ARG A 6 -0.46 15.18 -17.59
C ARG A 6 0.34 14.70 -16.37
N VAL A 7 1.38 13.89 -16.61
CA VAL A 7 2.29 13.44 -15.54
C VAL A 7 2.99 14.63 -14.87
N ARG A 8 3.40 15.64 -15.65
CA ARG A 8 4.05 16.84 -15.10
C ARG A 8 3.09 17.69 -14.27
N ASP A 9 1.85 17.83 -14.73
CA ASP A 9 0.81 18.58 -14.03
C ASP A 9 0.36 17.86 -12.73
N ALA A 10 0.35 16.53 -12.74
CA ALA A 10 0.15 15.70 -11.56
C ALA A 10 1.35 15.68 -10.58
N ALA A 11 2.53 16.10 -11.03
CA ALA A 11 3.76 16.13 -10.24
C ALA A 11 3.97 17.46 -9.50
N VAL A 12 2.93 18.28 -9.33
CA VAL A 12 3.03 19.55 -8.59
C VAL A 12 3.53 19.27 -7.16
N PRO A 13 4.55 20.02 -6.68
CA PRO A 13 5.09 19.82 -5.36
C PRO A 13 4.07 20.15 -4.27
N VAL A 14 3.92 19.22 -3.33
CA VAL A 14 3.09 19.35 -2.12
C VAL A 14 3.94 19.04 -0.89
N LEU A 15 3.79 19.84 0.17
CA LEU A 15 4.32 19.48 1.49
C LEU A 15 3.42 18.38 2.04
N PHE A 16 4.01 17.21 2.25
CA PHE A 16 3.29 16.04 2.69
C PHE A 16 3.65 15.67 4.13
N HIS A 17 2.64 15.21 4.86
CA HIS A 17 2.76 14.72 6.23
C HIS A 17 2.48 13.21 6.25
N PRO A 18 3.52 12.35 6.31
CA PRO A 18 3.36 10.89 6.16
C PRO A 18 2.61 10.18 7.26
N TYR A 19 2.36 10.87 8.36
CA TYR A 19 1.68 10.32 9.52
C TYR A 19 0.50 11.19 9.90
N LEU A 20 -0.32 11.66 8.94
CA LEU A 20 -1.50 12.47 9.26
C LEU A 20 -2.65 11.60 9.79
N HIS A 21 -2.38 10.91 10.90
CA HIS A 21 -3.34 10.06 11.60
C HIS A 21 -4.19 10.90 12.56
N LYS A 22 -5.35 10.38 12.99
CA LYS A 22 -6.19 10.99 14.04
C LYS A 22 -5.41 11.40 15.29
N ARG A 23 -4.44 10.58 15.69
CA ARG A 23 -3.63 10.78 16.92
C ARG A 23 -2.71 12.01 16.84
N ASP A 24 -2.45 12.49 15.63
CA ASP A 24 -1.53 13.60 15.36
C ASP A 24 -2.28 14.93 15.13
N ILE A 25 -3.61 14.91 15.21
CA ILE A 25 -4.50 16.08 15.05
C ILE A 25 -5.13 16.42 16.40
N PHE A 26 -4.79 17.60 16.93
CA PHE A 26 -5.41 18.14 18.14
C PHE A 26 -6.59 19.02 17.76
N VAL A 27 -7.68 18.88 18.50
CA VAL A 27 -8.90 19.68 18.35
C VAL A 27 -9.22 20.44 19.63
N SER A 28 -10.05 21.47 19.53
CA SER A 28 -10.48 22.24 20.70
C SER A 28 -11.36 21.38 21.61
N HIS A 29 -11.19 21.55 22.93
CA HIS A 29 -12.05 20.91 23.93
C HIS A 29 -13.50 21.41 23.84
N ASP A 30 -13.69 22.69 23.52
CA ASP A 30 -15.02 23.32 23.51
C ASP A 30 -15.72 23.15 22.16
N ASP A 31 -14.97 22.95 21.07
CA ASP A 31 -15.48 22.71 19.72
C ASP A 31 -14.55 21.77 18.92
N PRO A 32 -14.86 20.47 18.84
CA PRO A 32 -14.01 19.48 18.18
C PRO A 32 -13.93 19.64 16.65
N SER A 33 -14.71 20.55 16.05
CA SER A 33 -14.55 20.90 14.62
C SER A 33 -13.35 21.82 14.36
N VAL A 34 -12.80 22.43 15.42
CA VAL A 34 -11.67 23.35 15.32
C VAL A 34 -10.37 22.61 15.60
N ILE A 35 -9.53 22.48 14.57
CA ILE A 35 -8.15 21.97 14.70
C ILE A 35 -7.30 23.01 15.43
N THR A 36 -6.68 22.63 16.54
CA THR A 36 -5.81 23.48 17.36
C THR A 36 -4.33 23.23 17.11
N GLY A 37 -3.97 22.06 16.56
CA GLY A 37 -2.59 21.73 16.21
C GLY A 37 -2.47 20.44 15.41
N ILE A 38 -1.39 20.37 14.62
CA ILE A 38 -0.94 19.15 13.94
C ILE A 38 0.51 18.95 14.36
N ILE A 39 0.85 17.75 14.84
CA ILE A 39 2.20 17.39 15.30
C ILE A 39 2.82 16.33 14.38
N ASP A 40 4.00 15.81 14.75
CA ASP A 40 4.69 14.70 14.07
C ASP A 40 5.31 15.04 12.70
N TRP A 41 5.63 16.33 12.50
CA TRP A 41 6.19 16.86 11.25
C TRP A 41 7.63 16.40 10.92
N GLN A 42 8.34 15.67 11.79
CA GLN A 42 9.76 15.36 11.57
C GLN A 42 10.06 14.51 10.32
N SER A 43 9.04 13.86 9.75
CA SER A 43 9.15 13.07 8.53
C SER A 43 8.49 13.74 7.31
N CYS A 44 8.08 15.01 7.43
CA CYS A 44 7.46 15.71 6.30
C CYS A 44 8.46 15.95 5.16
N SER A 45 8.01 15.86 3.92
CA SER A 45 8.81 16.14 2.73
C SER A 45 8.00 16.83 1.65
N ILE A 46 8.69 17.45 0.68
CA ILE A 46 8.05 18.01 -0.51
C ILE A 46 8.11 16.93 -1.59
N GLU A 47 6.95 16.39 -1.97
CA GLU A 47 6.82 15.29 -2.93
C GLU A 47 5.87 15.65 -4.08
N PRO A 48 5.89 14.91 -5.20
CA PRO A 48 4.88 15.03 -6.24
C PRO A 48 3.47 14.67 -5.72
N ALA A 49 2.45 15.44 -6.11
CA ALA A 49 1.08 15.23 -5.64
C ALA A 49 0.51 13.84 -5.92
N PHE A 50 0.90 13.20 -7.03
CA PHE A 50 0.46 11.83 -7.37
C PHE A 50 0.92 10.77 -6.37
N TRP A 51 1.93 11.04 -5.55
CA TRP A 51 2.49 10.05 -4.63
C TRP A 51 1.51 9.62 -3.55
N TYR A 52 0.64 10.54 -3.13
CA TYR A 52 -0.31 10.38 -2.04
C TYR A 52 -1.75 10.58 -2.51
N ALA A 53 -1.96 10.60 -3.83
CA ALA A 53 -3.27 10.75 -4.41
C ALA A 53 -4.21 9.64 -3.91
N ASP A 54 -3.75 8.40 -3.90
CA ASP A 54 -4.60 7.24 -3.56
C ASP A 54 -4.70 6.97 -2.05
N GLU A 55 -3.97 7.74 -1.23
CA GLU A 55 -4.03 7.58 0.22
C GLU A 55 -5.35 8.15 0.78
N VAL A 56 -5.96 7.33 1.65
CA VAL A 56 -7.14 7.69 2.43
C VAL A 56 -6.71 7.73 3.90
N PRO A 57 -6.73 8.91 4.55
CA PRO A 57 -6.36 9.05 5.95
C PRO A 57 -7.24 8.19 6.86
N ASP A 58 -6.71 7.80 8.02
CA ASP A 58 -7.40 6.96 9.00
C ASP A 58 -8.66 7.61 9.62
N PHE A 59 -8.84 8.92 9.43
CA PHE A 59 -10.07 9.64 9.75
C PHE A 59 -11.13 9.62 8.68
N ALA A 60 -10.74 9.29 7.45
CA ALA A 60 -11.66 9.04 6.36
C ALA A 60 -11.98 7.54 6.23
N THR A 61 -11.11 6.64 6.69
CA THR A 61 -11.42 5.21 6.82
C THR A 61 -12.05 4.95 8.20
N GLY A 62 -13.31 4.51 8.25
CA GLY A 62 -13.89 4.15 9.53
C GLY A 62 -13.25 2.87 10.04
N VAL A 63 -12.44 3.01 11.09
CA VAL A 63 -12.12 1.89 11.96
C VAL A 63 -13.44 1.52 12.63
N ALA A 64 -13.81 0.24 12.57
CA ALA A 64 -14.85 -0.33 13.42
C ALA A 64 -14.45 -0.11 14.89
N SER A 65 -14.74 1.07 15.43
CA SER A 65 -14.72 1.28 16.87
C SER A 65 -15.74 0.31 17.43
N SER A 66 -15.27 -0.61 18.26
CA SER A 66 -16.04 -1.64 18.96
C SER A 66 -17.05 -1.09 19.97
N VAL A 67 -17.53 0.15 19.79
CA VAL A 67 -18.44 0.82 20.71
C VAL A 67 -19.28 1.90 20.00
N SER A 68 -20.13 1.51 19.06
CA SER A 68 -21.36 2.28 18.83
C SER A 68 -22.51 1.33 18.57
N ALA A 69 -23.31 1.14 19.62
CA ALA A 69 -24.67 0.67 19.47
C ALA A 69 -25.46 1.72 18.68
N GLU A 70 -26.17 1.26 17.66
CA GLU A 70 -27.24 2.01 16.96
C GLU A 70 -26.79 3.30 16.22
N GLY A 71 -26.43 3.16 14.95
CA GLY A 71 -26.21 4.30 14.04
C GLY A 71 -25.76 3.79 12.67
N ALA A 72 -26.09 4.51 11.59
CA ALA A 72 -25.65 4.16 10.24
C ALA A 72 -24.11 4.05 10.16
N ASP A 73 -23.61 3.40 9.11
CA ASP A 73 -22.17 3.21 8.88
C ASP A 73 -21.46 4.57 8.67
N ASP A 74 -21.17 5.28 9.76
CA ASP A 74 -20.52 6.59 9.78
C ASP A 74 -19.14 6.56 9.08
N SER A 75 -18.55 5.38 8.95
CA SER A 75 -17.36 5.09 8.13
C SER A 75 -17.56 5.48 6.66
N GLU A 76 -18.64 4.99 6.06
CA GLU A 76 -18.95 5.22 4.65
C GLU A 76 -19.20 6.71 4.38
N LEU A 77 -19.86 7.38 5.33
CA LEU A 77 -20.12 8.82 5.22
C LEU A 77 -18.82 9.64 5.31
N CYS A 78 -17.90 9.29 6.22
CA CYS A 78 -16.60 9.94 6.32
C CYS A 78 -15.77 9.79 5.05
N MET A 79 -15.73 8.59 4.47
CA MET A 79 -15.02 8.30 3.23
C MET A 79 -15.60 9.12 2.05
N LYS A 80 -16.92 9.07 1.85
CA LYS A 80 -17.61 9.86 0.81
C LYS A 80 -17.40 11.35 0.99
N THR A 81 -17.44 11.83 2.24
CA THR A 81 -17.20 13.25 2.55
C THR A 81 -15.76 13.62 2.22
N TYR A 82 -14.79 12.78 2.56
CA TYR A 82 -13.38 12.99 2.23
C TYR A 82 -13.16 13.05 0.71
N GLU A 83 -13.77 12.14 -0.06
CA GLU A 83 -13.69 12.16 -1.52
C GLU A 83 -14.24 13.46 -2.11
N VAL A 84 -15.43 13.88 -1.71
CA VAL A 84 -16.05 15.14 -2.17
C VAL A 84 -15.20 16.33 -1.75
N CYS A 85 -14.79 16.42 -0.49
CA CYS A 85 -13.96 17.50 0.02
C CYS A 85 -12.61 17.57 -0.71
N THR A 86 -12.00 16.43 -1.04
CA THR A 86 -10.72 16.37 -1.76
C THR A 86 -10.81 17.04 -3.13
N GLN A 87 -11.93 16.85 -3.84
CA GLN A 87 -12.15 17.47 -5.15
C GLN A 87 -12.14 19.01 -5.09
N PHE A 88 -12.62 19.61 -3.99
CA PHE A 88 -12.79 21.06 -3.88
C PHE A 88 -11.75 21.77 -3.02
N LEU A 89 -11.29 21.13 -1.95
CA LEU A 89 -10.41 21.73 -0.94
C LEU A 89 -8.93 21.40 -1.18
N THR A 90 -8.62 20.30 -1.87
CA THR A 90 -7.24 19.89 -2.19
C THR A 90 -7.06 19.66 -3.70
N PRO A 91 -7.25 20.71 -4.54
CA PRO A 91 -7.23 20.58 -6.00
C PRO A 91 -5.92 20.01 -6.56
N LYS A 92 -4.80 20.16 -5.84
CA LYS A 92 -3.51 19.56 -6.21
C LYS A 92 -3.52 18.04 -6.15
N LEU A 93 -4.30 17.44 -5.24
CA LEU A 93 -4.48 15.99 -5.12
C LEU A 93 -5.63 15.48 -6.01
N ALA A 94 -6.63 16.33 -6.27
CA ALA A 94 -7.79 15.96 -7.10
C ALA A 94 -7.41 15.54 -8.52
N LEU A 95 -6.44 16.22 -9.15
CA LEU A 95 -5.99 15.88 -10.51
C LEU A 95 -5.41 14.46 -10.59
N PRO A 96 -4.33 14.10 -9.86
CA PRO A 96 -3.78 12.75 -9.93
C PRO A 96 -4.78 11.67 -9.50
N LYS A 97 -5.66 11.94 -8.52
CA LYS A 97 -6.73 11.00 -8.12
C LYS A 97 -7.73 10.69 -9.24
N SER A 98 -7.86 11.58 -10.23
CA SER A 98 -8.77 11.39 -11.37
C SER A 98 -8.11 10.73 -12.58
N MET A 99 -6.79 10.50 -12.51
CA MET A 99 -6.00 9.91 -13.57
C MET A 99 -5.87 8.40 -13.39
N ASP A 100 -5.48 7.71 -14.45
CA ASP A 100 -5.18 6.28 -14.39
C ASP A 100 -3.95 6.03 -13.49
N GLU A 101 -4.11 5.22 -12.44
CA GLU A 101 -3.04 4.86 -11.50
C GLU A 101 -1.83 4.25 -12.22
N GLY A 102 -2.03 3.54 -13.33
CA GLY A 102 -0.96 2.95 -14.15
C GLY A 102 0.06 3.99 -14.65
N MET A 103 -0.34 5.27 -14.74
CA MET A 103 0.60 6.36 -15.05
C MET A 103 1.62 6.63 -13.93
N PHE A 104 1.29 6.26 -12.69
CA PHE A 104 2.06 6.58 -11.48
C PHE A 104 2.69 5.36 -10.81
N ARG A 105 2.15 4.16 -11.05
CA ARG A 105 2.63 2.91 -10.44
C ARG A 105 4.15 2.69 -10.54
N PRO A 106 4.84 2.92 -11.69
CA PRO A 106 6.30 2.79 -11.72
C PRO A 106 7.02 3.72 -10.73
N PHE A 107 6.50 4.92 -10.50
CA PHE A 107 7.06 5.85 -9.51
C PHE A 107 6.79 5.38 -8.08
N GLN A 108 5.57 4.91 -7.81
CA GLN A 108 5.15 4.41 -6.50
C GLN A 108 5.87 3.11 -6.09
N TYR A 109 6.44 2.35 -7.03
CA TYR A 109 7.14 1.09 -6.70
C TYR A 109 8.67 1.20 -6.76
N CYS A 110 9.24 2.15 -7.52
CA CYS A 110 10.70 2.22 -7.71
C CYS A 110 11.48 2.47 -6.40
N TYR A 111 10.93 3.29 -5.49
CA TYR A 111 11.59 3.64 -4.23
C TYR A 111 11.57 2.51 -3.19
N ARG A 112 10.70 1.52 -3.37
CA ARG A 112 10.54 0.38 -2.45
C ARG A 112 11.45 -0.79 -2.79
N THR A 113 12.18 -0.73 -3.92
CA THR A 113 13.02 -1.83 -4.40
C THR A 113 14.10 -2.28 -3.41
N TRP A 114 14.61 -1.39 -2.56
CA TRP A 114 15.58 -1.73 -1.52
C TRP A 114 14.97 -2.50 -0.34
N LYS A 115 13.66 -2.34 -0.10
CA LYS A 115 12.92 -2.95 1.01
C LYS A 115 12.20 -4.21 0.58
N ASP A 116 11.51 -4.15 -0.55
CA ASP A 116 10.58 -5.17 -1.03
C ASP A 116 11.14 -5.96 -2.22
N GLY A 117 12.35 -5.64 -2.67
CA GLY A 117 12.97 -6.24 -3.85
C GLY A 117 12.49 -5.65 -5.17
N ALA A 118 13.09 -6.09 -6.27
CA ALA A 118 12.83 -5.53 -7.61
C ALA A 118 11.56 -6.08 -8.27
N VAL A 119 11.01 -7.19 -7.78
CA VAL A 119 9.93 -7.96 -8.44
C VAL A 119 8.70 -7.08 -8.68
N ALA A 120 8.18 -6.40 -7.67
CA ALA A 120 6.99 -5.57 -7.83
C ALA A 120 7.22 -4.38 -8.78
N PHE A 121 8.39 -3.73 -8.70
CA PHE A 121 8.72 -2.66 -9.64
C PHE A 121 8.85 -3.16 -11.08
N GLN A 122 9.45 -4.34 -11.29
CA GLN A 122 9.51 -4.96 -12.60
C GLN A 122 8.12 -5.30 -13.14
N HIS A 123 7.20 -5.75 -12.28
CA HIS A 123 5.81 -5.97 -12.66
C HIS A 123 5.16 -4.69 -13.18
N GLU A 124 5.27 -3.59 -12.44
CA GLU A 124 4.71 -2.29 -12.86
C GLU A 124 5.33 -1.76 -14.17
N LEU A 125 6.62 -2.04 -14.43
CA LEU A 125 7.26 -1.70 -15.71
C LEU A 125 6.69 -2.52 -16.88
N ILE A 126 6.41 -3.80 -16.64
CA ILE A 126 5.80 -4.70 -17.64
C ILE A 126 4.38 -4.24 -17.95
N GLU A 127 3.53 -4.07 -16.93
CA GLU A 127 2.14 -3.63 -17.09
C GLU A 127 2.08 -2.26 -17.78
N THR A 128 2.89 -1.29 -17.33
CA THR A 128 2.97 0.05 -17.97
C THR A 128 3.42 -0.03 -19.44
N SER A 129 4.30 -0.99 -19.78
CA SER A 129 4.74 -1.19 -21.16
C SER A 129 3.65 -1.81 -22.04
N GLN A 130 2.87 -2.75 -21.50
CA GLN A 130 1.72 -3.35 -22.18
C GLN A 130 0.60 -2.32 -22.40
N ASP A 131 0.33 -1.49 -21.40
CA ASP A 131 -0.73 -0.48 -21.44
C ASP A 131 -0.29 0.87 -21.98
N TRP A 132 0.93 1.00 -22.52
CA TRP A 132 1.51 2.29 -22.93
C TRP A 132 0.61 3.11 -23.86
N GLU A 133 0.02 2.44 -24.86
CA GLU A 133 -0.93 3.07 -25.80
C GLU A 133 -2.27 3.40 -25.12
N ALA A 134 -2.79 2.52 -24.27
CA ALA A 134 -4.03 2.73 -23.53
C ALA A 134 -3.93 3.90 -22.54
N LEU A 135 -2.77 4.05 -21.88
CA LEU A 135 -2.43 5.19 -21.03
C LEU A 135 -2.24 6.49 -21.83
N GLY A 136 -2.14 6.40 -23.16
CA GLY A 136 -1.95 7.54 -24.07
C GLY A 136 -0.58 8.20 -23.92
N LEU A 137 0.43 7.46 -23.49
CA LEU A 137 1.78 8.00 -23.27
C LEU A 137 2.48 8.30 -24.60
N PRO A 138 3.26 9.39 -24.68
CA PRO A 138 3.87 9.81 -25.93
C PRO A 138 5.00 8.87 -26.38
N GLY A 139 5.06 8.58 -27.68
CA GLY A 139 6.10 7.78 -28.29
C GLY A 139 5.97 6.28 -28.00
N SER A 140 7.05 5.52 -28.24
CA SER A 140 7.13 4.11 -27.87
C SER A 140 7.66 3.94 -26.45
N CYS A 141 7.15 2.95 -25.72
CA CYS A 141 7.69 2.60 -24.40
C CYS A 141 9.21 2.32 -24.49
N PRO A 142 10.05 2.95 -23.65
CA PRO A 142 11.48 2.69 -23.62
C PRO A 142 11.82 1.35 -22.94
N PHE A 143 10.90 0.79 -22.16
CA PHE A 143 11.06 -0.51 -21.53
C PHE A 143 10.74 -1.62 -22.52
N ILE A 144 11.75 -2.43 -22.82
CA ILE A 144 11.63 -3.58 -23.72
C ILE A 144 10.96 -4.71 -22.94
N LEU A 145 9.83 -5.20 -23.46
CA LEU A 145 9.15 -6.34 -22.85
C LEU A 145 10.07 -7.57 -22.81
N PRO A 146 10.11 -8.29 -21.67
CA PRO A 146 10.87 -9.52 -21.55
C PRO A 146 10.41 -10.60 -22.53
N THR A 147 11.24 -11.63 -22.72
CA THR A 147 10.88 -12.79 -23.54
C THR A 147 9.69 -13.56 -22.92
N PRO A 148 8.92 -14.35 -23.71
CA PRO A 148 7.84 -15.16 -23.15
C PRO A 148 8.29 -16.08 -22.00
N GLU A 149 9.51 -16.61 -22.08
CA GLU A 149 10.14 -17.40 -21.04
C GLU A 149 10.37 -16.57 -19.76
N ASP A 150 10.98 -15.39 -19.88
CA ASP A 150 11.22 -14.48 -18.75
C ASP A 150 9.91 -13.96 -18.15
N MET A 151 8.89 -13.73 -18.98
CA MET A 151 7.55 -13.36 -18.54
C MET A 151 6.89 -14.48 -17.72
N SER A 152 7.08 -15.74 -18.12
CA SER A 152 6.57 -16.87 -17.34
C SER A 152 7.30 -17.01 -16.00
N LEU A 153 8.60 -16.75 -15.96
CA LEU A 153 9.37 -16.74 -14.73
C LEU A 153 8.92 -15.61 -13.80
N HIS A 154 8.84 -14.39 -14.34
CA HIS A 154 8.41 -13.21 -13.60
C HIS A 154 7.00 -13.39 -13.00
N ARG A 155 6.07 -14.03 -13.72
CA ARG A 155 4.73 -14.33 -13.19
C ARG A 155 4.78 -15.20 -11.93
N LYS A 156 5.73 -16.14 -11.85
CA LYS A 156 5.92 -16.97 -10.65
C LYS A 156 6.55 -16.15 -9.51
N GLU A 157 7.58 -15.38 -9.81
CA GLU A 157 8.23 -14.48 -8.84
C GLU A 157 7.24 -13.47 -8.24
N TYR A 158 6.37 -12.90 -9.08
CA TYR A 158 5.36 -11.94 -8.65
C TYR A 158 4.30 -12.59 -7.74
N LYS A 159 3.86 -13.82 -8.04
CA LYS A 159 2.98 -14.59 -7.14
C LYS A 159 3.63 -14.88 -5.79
N CYS A 160 4.91 -15.26 -5.77
CA CYS A 160 5.66 -15.42 -4.52
C CYS A 160 5.74 -14.11 -3.74
N PHE A 161 5.98 -12.99 -4.44
CA PHE A 161 5.98 -11.66 -3.84
C PHE A 161 4.60 -11.32 -3.21
N GLU A 162 3.50 -11.52 -3.93
CA GLU A 162 2.15 -11.27 -3.42
C GLU A 162 1.83 -12.15 -2.20
N ALA A 163 2.19 -13.43 -2.24
CA ALA A 163 2.02 -14.35 -1.12
C ALA A 163 2.80 -13.89 0.13
N ALA A 164 4.05 -13.45 -0.04
CA ALA A 164 4.86 -12.92 1.05
C ALA A 164 4.24 -11.66 1.67
N GLN A 165 3.75 -10.72 0.85
CA GLN A 165 3.10 -9.51 1.34
C GLN A 165 1.77 -9.79 2.06
N ASN A 166 0.96 -10.70 1.52
CA ASN A 166 -0.28 -11.15 2.16
C ASN A 166 0.00 -11.82 3.50
N LEU A 167 0.95 -12.76 3.54
CA LEU A 167 1.36 -13.41 4.77
C LEU A 167 1.82 -12.38 5.82
N LYS A 168 2.65 -11.43 5.43
CA LYS A 168 3.15 -10.39 6.33
C LYS A 168 2.01 -9.54 6.90
N ARG A 169 1.06 -9.12 6.07
CA ARG A 169 -0.14 -8.38 6.51
C ARG A 169 -0.94 -9.21 7.52
N ASP A 170 -1.20 -10.47 7.20
CA ASP A 170 -2.03 -11.35 8.00
C ASP A 170 -1.35 -11.68 9.36
N LEU A 171 -0.03 -11.86 9.36
CA LEU A 171 0.77 -11.97 10.59
C LEU A 171 0.71 -10.71 11.45
N SER A 172 0.93 -9.53 10.86
CA SER A 172 0.85 -8.27 11.59
C SER A 172 -0.53 -8.04 12.20
N SER A 173 -1.60 -8.33 11.45
CA SER A 173 -2.97 -8.23 11.97
C SER A 173 -3.27 -9.24 13.08
N SER A 174 -2.78 -10.48 12.95
CA SER A 174 -3.10 -11.55 13.91
C SER A 174 -2.32 -11.43 15.21
N LEU A 175 -1.10 -10.91 15.13
CA LEU A 175 -0.21 -10.73 16.28
C LEU A 175 -0.31 -9.33 16.89
N ASP A 176 -1.18 -8.47 16.36
CA ASP A 176 -1.34 -7.06 16.74
C ASP A 176 0.02 -6.31 16.75
N THR A 177 0.79 -6.49 15.67
CA THR A 177 2.12 -5.88 15.51
C THR A 177 2.12 -4.84 14.42
N ALA A 178 3.09 -3.93 14.50
CA ALA A 178 3.35 -3.03 13.39
C ALA A 178 3.82 -3.82 12.15
N SER A 179 3.67 -3.22 10.96
CA SER A 179 4.07 -3.86 9.70
C SER A 179 5.57 -4.13 9.56
N ASP A 180 6.40 -3.57 10.45
CA ASP A 180 7.83 -3.84 10.56
C ASP A 180 8.16 -4.92 11.61
N GLY A 181 7.13 -5.50 12.25
CA GLY A 181 7.25 -6.52 13.29
C GLY A 181 7.52 -5.95 14.68
N TRP A 182 7.49 -4.63 14.86
CA TRP A 182 7.70 -4.03 16.18
C TRP A 182 6.55 -4.34 17.13
N VAL A 183 6.89 -4.67 18.39
CA VAL A 183 5.97 -4.88 19.51
C VAL A 183 6.52 -4.28 20.79
N PRO A 184 5.67 -3.83 21.73
CA PRO A 184 6.09 -3.45 23.06
C PRO A 184 6.75 -4.60 23.82
N LEU A 185 7.67 -4.28 24.74
CA LEU A 185 8.42 -5.29 25.51
C LEU A 185 7.49 -6.20 26.34
N CYS A 186 6.36 -5.68 26.83
CA CYS A 186 5.38 -6.45 27.58
C CYS A 186 4.70 -7.55 26.73
N ASP A 187 4.61 -7.35 25.41
CA ASP A 187 3.91 -8.25 24.50
C ASP A 187 4.88 -9.16 23.72
N TRP A 188 6.19 -8.93 23.84
CA TRP A 188 7.23 -9.64 23.10
C TRP A 188 7.13 -11.16 23.17
N GLU A 189 7.02 -11.72 24.38
CA GLU A 189 6.98 -13.19 24.54
C GLU A 189 5.70 -13.79 23.96
N ALA A 190 4.57 -13.06 24.04
CA ALA A 190 3.31 -13.47 23.42
C ALA A 190 3.41 -13.42 21.89
N ALA A 191 3.91 -12.32 21.33
CA ALA A 191 4.11 -12.15 19.89
C ALA A 191 5.08 -13.20 19.32
N LYS A 192 6.18 -13.48 20.00
CA LYS A 192 7.15 -14.51 19.62
C LYS A 192 6.55 -15.91 19.63
N SER A 193 5.78 -16.24 20.67
CA SER A 193 5.07 -17.52 20.77
C SER A 193 4.02 -17.66 19.66
N GLY A 194 3.23 -16.61 19.43
CA GLY A 194 2.23 -16.55 18.37
C GLY A 194 2.84 -16.70 16.98
N ASN A 195 3.90 -15.96 16.68
CA ASN A 195 4.62 -16.06 15.41
C ASN A 195 5.12 -17.50 15.15
N LYS A 196 5.70 -18.16 16.16
CA LYS A 196 6.14 -19.55 16.05
C LYS A 196 4.96 -20.51 15.80
N ALA A 197 3.84 -20.31 16.48
CA ALA A 197 2.64 -21.13 16.28
C ALA A 197 2.08 -20.98 14.87
N MET A 198 2.00 -19.74 14.35
CA MET A 198 1.52 -19.47 12.99
C MET A 198 2.46 -20.04 11.92
N PHE A 199 3.78 -19.88 12.09
CA PHE A 199 4.76 -20.48 11.19
C PHE A 199 4.61 -22.01 11.14
N ASN A 200 4.51 -22.67 12.30
CA ASN A 200 4.34 -24.12 12.36
C ASN A 200 3.02 -24.58 11.73
N GLY A 201 1.92 -23.86 11.99
CA GLY A 201 0.61 -24.20 11.41
C GLY A 201 0.60 -24.05 9.89
N MET A 202 1.26 -23.01 9.37
CA MET A 202 1.38 -22.82 7.92
C MET A 202 2.31 -23.86 7.29
N LEU A 203 3.43 -24.19 7.94
CA LEU A 203 4.30 -25.27 7.49
C LEU A 203 3.56 -26.61 7.44
N GLU A 204 2.74 -26.91 8.44
CA GLU A 204 1.88 -28.09 8.44
C GLU A 204 0.88 -28.06 7.29
N ALA A 205 0.22 -26.92 7.04
CA ALA A 205 -0.71 -26.78 5.93
C ALA A 205 -0.03 -27.00 4.56
N VAL A 206 1.17 -26.45 4.34
CA VAL A 206 1.95 -26.65 3.12
C VAL A 206 2.35 -28.12 2.95
N LEU A 207 2.86 -28.75 4.01
CA LEU A 207 3.32 -30.15 3.95
C LEU A 207 2.17 -31.17 3.82
N THR A 208 0.96 -30.83 4.25
CA THR A 208 -0.21 -31.71 4.19
C THR A 208 -1.07 -31.47 2.94
N ASN A 209 -0.79 -30.42 2.17
CA ASN A 209 -1.46 -30.16 0.91
C ASN A 209 -0.99 -31.14 -0.17
N ASN A 210 -1.80 -32.16 -0.44
CA ASN A 210 -1.48 -33.23 -1.40
C ASN A 210 -1.80 -32.88 -2.86
N ASP A 211 -2.50 -31.77 -3.11
CA ASP A 211 -2.87 -31.30 -4.45
C ASP A 211 -2.80 -29.77 -4.51
N PRO A 212 -1.60 -29.18 -4.36
CA PRO A 212 -1.43 -27.75 -4.50
C PRO A 212 -1.71 -27.33 -5.94
N ASP A 213 -2.38 -26.19 -6.11
CA ASP A 213 -2.55 -25.58 -7.43
C ASP A 213 -1.17 -25.46 -8.11
N GLU A 214 -1.09 -25.66 -9.43
CA GLU A 214 0.19 -25.57 -10.16
C GLU A 214 0.92 -24.24 -9.90
N ASP A 215 0.11 -23.22 -9.66
CA ASP A 215 0.43 -21.82 -9.43
C ASP A 215 0.67 -21.44 -7.96
N GLU A 216 0.58 -22.38 -7.01
CA GLU A 216 0.82 -22.15 -5.59
C GLU A 216 2.28 -21.69 -5.37
N PRO A 217 2.52 -20.49 -4.80
CA PRO A 217 3.86 -19.96 -4.65
C PRO A 217 4.68 -20.58 -3.52
N ILE A 218 4.03 -21.17 -2.50
CA ILE A 218 4.69 -21.76 -1.33
C ILE A 218 4.45 -23.27 -1.35
N LYS A 219 5.45 -24.06 -1.75
CA LYS A 219 5.30 -25.51 -1.93
C LYS A 219 6.00 -26.33 -0.86
N ASP A 220 7.00 -25.76 -0.20
CA ASP A 220 7.74 -26.44 0.84
C ASP A 220 8.24 -25.51 1.96
N GLU A 221 8.95 -26.09 2.93
CA GLU A 221 9.52 -25.34 4.05
C GLU A 221 10.54 -24.28 3.60
N ARG A 222 11.25 -24.52 2.51
CA ARG A 222 12.26 -23.59 2.01
C ARG A 222 11.59 -22.35 1.46
N ASP A 223 10.56 -22.53 0.62
CA ASP A 223 9.77 -21.40 0.09
C ASP A 223 9.20 -20.57 1.24
N LEU A 224 8.70 -21.23 2.30
CA LEU A 224 8.15 -20.57 3.47
C LEU A 224 9.18 -19.82 4.32
N ARG A 225 10.44 -20.24 4.29
CA ARG A 225 11.55 -19.57 5.00
C ARG A 225 12.19 -18.46 4.18
N ASP A 226 12.05 -18.52 2.86
CA ASP A 226 12.61 -17.55 1.92
C ASP A 226 11.70 -16.30 1.77
N ILE A 227 10.44 -16.36 2.25
CA ILE A 227 9.51 -15.22 2.38
C ILE A 227 9.54 -14.58 3.78
#